data_AF-A0A974C512-F1
#
_entry.id   AF-A0A974C512-F1
#
_cell.length_a   1.000
_cell.length_b   1.000
_cell.length_c   1.000
_cell.angle_alpha   90.00
_cell.angle_beta   90.00
_cell.angle_gamma   90.00
#
_symmetry.space_group_name_H-M   'P 1'
#
loop_
_entity.id
_entity.type
_entity.pdbx_description
1 polymer ?
#
loop_
_entity_poly.entity_id
_entity_poly.type
_entity_poly.pdbx_seq_one_letter_code
_entity_poly.pdbx_strand_id
1 'polypeptide(L)'
;TNGSLPAEIKTEGNTLQFLRGLAPEDAGVYVCHATNGIGSKSAQATVSIAEYEARKIDLVSVSLGSVGVLTAILLVVLVITLLMVNRHHKKRTKQLSEKM
;
A
#
# COMPACT_ATOMS: atom_id res chain seq x y z
N THR A 1 -37.54 10.22 -2.44
CA THR A 1 -37.34 10.96 -1.17
C THR A 1 -36.50 12.18 -1.49
N ASN A 2 -37.00 13.38 -1.23
CA ASN A 2 -36.23 14.62 -1.46
C ASN A 2 -35.16 14.74 -0.36
N GLY A 3 -33.95 14.29 -0.64
CA GLY A 3 -32.81 14.47 0.26
C GLY A 3 -32.31 15.90 0.23
N SER A 4 -31.89 16.42 1.38
CA SER A 4 -31.17 17.70 1.49
C SER A 4 -29.70 17.50 1.15
N LEU A 5 -29.07 18.53 0.59
CA LEU A 5 -27.62 18.55 0.43
C LEU A 5 -26.94 18.56 1.81
N PRO A 6 -25.79 17.87 1.98
CA PRO A 6 -24.91 18.03 3.14
C PRO A 6 -24.55 19.49 3.42
N ALA A 7 -24.32 19.83 4.69
CA ALA A 7 -24.09 21.22 5.14
C ALA A 7 -22.84 21.86 4.52
N GLU A 8 -21.85 21.04 4.14
CA GLU A 8 -20.56 21.48 3.59
C GLU A 8 -20.56 21.59 2.04
N ILE A 9 -21.74 21.59 1.43
CA ILE A 9 -21.92 21.81 -0.02
C ILE A 9 -22.56 23.19 -0.26
N LYS A 10 -21.94 23.99 -1.13
CA LYS A 10 -22.48 25.28 -1.57
C LYS A 10 -22.96 25.18 -3.02
N THR A 11 -24.12 25.75 -3.31
CA THR A 11 -24.57 25.99 -4.68
C THR A 11 -24.23 27.42 -5.08
N GLU A 12 -23.56 27.58 -6.21
CA GLU A 12 -23.22 28.89 -6.80
C GLU A 12 -23.71 28.92 -8.25
N GLY A 13 -24.84 29.61 -8.48
CA GLY A 13 -25.54 29.56 -9.76
C GLY A 13 -25.93 28.13 -10.13
N ASN A 14 -25.34 27.61 -11.19
CA ASN A 14 -25.59 26.26 -11.71
C ASN A 14 -24.51 25.25 -11.27
N THR A 15 -23.61 25.65 -10.36
CA THR A 15 -22.49 24.85 -9.89
C THR A 15 -22.72 24.38 -8.46
N LEU A 16 -22.41 23.11 -8.20
CA LEU A 16 -22.44 22.51 -6.87
C LEU A 16 -20.98 22.27 -6.42
N GLN A 17 -20.58 22.90 -5.31
CA GLN A 17 -19.20 22.94 -4.85
C GLN A 17 -19.06 22.29 -3.47
N PHE A 18 -18.12 21.35 -3.37
CA PHE A 18 -17.71 20.73 -2.11
C PHE A 18 -16.63 21.59 -1.45
N LEU A 19 -16.89 22.10 -0.25
CA LEU A 19 -15.99 23.04 0.43
C LEU A 19 -14.90 22.33 1.27
N ARG A 20 -15.03 21.03 1.49
CA ARG A 20 -14.09 20.18 2.21
C ARG A 20 -13.53 19.07 1.31
N GLY A 21 -12.54 18.34 1.82
CA GLY A 21 -12.10 17.09 1.18
C GLY A 21 -13.26 16.12 1.03
N LEU A 22 -13.30 15.41 -0.11
CA LEU A 22 -14.33 14.43 -0.42
C LEU A 22 -14.25 13.26 0.55
N ALA A 23 -15.41 12.82 1.03
CA ALA A 23 -15.55 11.69 1.92
C ALA A 23 -16.56 10.69 1.33
N PRO A 24 -16.54 9.41 1.74
CA PRO A 24 -17.42 8.38 1.16
C PRO A 24 -18.91 8.74 1.24
N GLU A 25 -19.31 9.53 2.24
CA GLU A 25 -20.70 9.96 2.44
C GLU A 25 -21.16 10.99 1.40
N ASP A 26 -20.23 11.60 0.66
CA ASP A 26 -20.55 12.51 -0.45
C ASP A 26 -20.95 11.73 -1.72
N ALA A 27 -20.79 10.40 -1.74
CA ALA A 27 -21.25 9.55 -2.84
C ALA A 27 -22.78 9.44 -2.86
N GLY A 28 -23.37 9.55 -4.04
CA GLY A 28 -24.83 9.49 -4.18
C GLY A 28 -25.34 10.01 -5.52
N VAL A 29 -26.67 10.10 -5.62
CA VAL A 29 -27.34 10.67 -6.80
C VAL A 29 -27.67 12.13 -6.53
N TYR A 30 -27.10 13.02 -7.32
CA TYR A 30 -27.34 14.45 -7.26
C TYR A 30 -28.32 14.86 -8.35
N VAL A 31 -29.31 15.69 -8.00
CA VAL A 31 -30.36 16.13 -8.92
C VAL A 31 -30.30 17.64 -9.10
N CYS A 32 -30.18 18.09 -10.35
CA CYS A 32 -30.33 19.49 -10.70
C CYS A 32 -31.77 19.72 -11.17
N HIS A 33 -32.46 20.68 -10.55
CA HIS A 33 -33.80 21.10 -10.95
C HIS A 33 -33.73 22.51 -11.54
N ALA A 34 -34.03 22.65 -12.82
CA ALA A 34 -33.98 23.91 -13.55
C ALA A 34 -35.38 24.33 -13.99
N THR A 35 -35.73 25.59 -13.71
CA THR A 35 -37.05 26.16 -14.02
C THR A 35 -36.88 27.45 -14.81
N ASN A 36 -37.66 27.61 -15.87
CA ASN A 36 -37.83 28.87 -16.59
C ASN A 36 -39.32 29.26 -16.61
N GLY A 37 -39.66 30.38 -17.26
CA GLY A 37 -41.06 30.86 -17.32
C GLY A 37 -42.04 29.95 -18.07
N ILE A 38 -41.55 28.91 -18.76
CA ILE A 38 -42.35 27.97 -19.55
C ILE A 38 -42.52 26.63 -18.82
N GLY A 39 -41.52 26.20 -18.03
CA GLY A 39 -41.59 24.94 -17.32
C GLY A 39 -40.36 24.59 -16.50
N SER A 40 -40.38 23.38 -15.92
CA SER A 40 -39.30 22.82 -15.11
C SER A 40 -38.79 21.52 -15.68
N LYS A 41 -37.49 21.27 -15.56
CA LYS A 41 -36.84 20.00 -15.91
C LYS A 41 -35.80 19.62 -14.86
N SER A 42 -35.56 18.33 -14.74
CA SER A 42 -34.54 17.78 -13.85
C SER A 42 -33.54 16.92 -14.60
N ALA A 43 -32.29 16.95 -14.15
CA ALA A 43 -31.23 16.05 -14.59
C ALA A 43 -30.55 15.43 -13.36
N GLN A 44 -30.04 14.20 -13.51
CA GLN A 44 -29.42 13.46 -12.40
C GLN A 44 -28.00 13.04 -12.77
N ALA A 45 -27.11 13.05 -11.78
CA ALA A 45 -25.74 12.56 -11.89
C ALA A 45 -25.42 11.65 -10.70
N THR A 46 -24.88 10.47 -10.98
CA THR A 46 -24.39 9.55 -9.94
C THR A 46 -22.93 9.84 -9.68
N VAL A 47 -22.60 10.23 -8.44
CA VAL A 47 -21.25 10.55 -7.98
C VAL A 47 -20.73 9.39 -7.15
N SER A 48 -19.57 8.87 -7.53
CA SER A 48 -18.80 7.91 -6.74
C SER A 48 -17.51 8.56 -6.25
N ILE A 49 -17.13 8.27 -5.01
CA ILE A 49 -15.88 8.74 -4.41
C ILE A 49 -14.90 7.57 -4.42
N ALA A 50 -13.78 7.73 -5.11
CA ALA A 50 -12.73 6.73 -5.12
C ALA A 50 -11.92 6.84 -3.83
N GLU A 51 -11.85 5.75 -3.07
CA GLU A 51 -10.88 5.65 -1.99
C GLU A 51 -9.49 5.52 -2.61
N TYR A 52 -8.57 6.42 -2.22
CA TYR A 52 -7.17 6.22 -2.55
C TYR A 52 -6.67 5.05 -1.71
N GLU A 53 -6.60 3.87 -2.31
CA GLU A 53 -5.83 2.76 -1.76
C GLU A 53 -4.37 3.21 -1.75
N ALA A 54 -3.97 3.90 -0.67
CA ALA A 54 -2.59 4.19 -0.37
C ALA A 54 -1.86 2.86 -0.50
N ARG A 55 -1.01 2.77 -1.54
CA ARG A 55 -0.30 1.55 -1.95
C ARG A 55 0.06 0.76 -0.69
N LYS A 56 -0.72 -0.29 -0.40
CA LYS A 56 -0.45 -1.18 0.73
C LYS A 56 0.89 -1.80 0.41
N ILE A 57 1.97 -1.21 0.96
CA ILE A 57 3.28 -1.83 0.90
C ILE A 57 3.11 -3.07 1.74
N ASP A 58 3.03 -4.21 1.05
CA ASP A 58 2.91 -5.50 1.68
C ASP A 58 4.24 -5.80 2.40
N LEU A 59 4.33 -5.30 3.64
CA LEU A 59 5.47 -5.50 4.55
C LEU A 59 5.81 -6.99 4.69
N VAL A 60 4.82 -7.87 4.48
CA VAL A 60 4.97 -9.32 4.56
C VAL A 60 5.90 -9.82 3.45
N SER A 61 5.75 -9.34 2.22
CA SER A 61 6.62 -9.69 1.10
C SER A 61 8.08 -9.23 1.30
N VAL A 62 8.28 -8.07 1.92
CA VAL A 62 9.61 -7.52 2.25
C VAL A 62 10.27 -8.30 3.41
N SER A 63 9.46 -8.77 4.36
CA SER A 63 9.95 -9.51 5.54
C SER A 63 10.45 -10.92 5.20
N LEU A 64 9.75 -11.67 4.33
CA LEU A 64 10.18 -13.04 3.99
C LEU A 64 11.46 -13.05 3.15
N GLY A 65 11.62 -12.09 2.22
CA GLY A 65 12.82 -11.98 1.39
C GLY A 65 14.07 -11.63 2.20
N SER A 66 13.95 -10.73 3.18
CA SER A 66 15.08 -10.28 3.99
C SER A 66 15.57 -11.32 5.00
N VAL A 67 14.65 -12.06 5.65
CA VAL A 67 15.02 -13.10 6.63
C VAL A 67 15.68 -14.30 5.95
N GLY A 68 15.19 -14.71 4.77
CA GLY A 68 15.79 -15.80 3.99
C GLY A 68 17.23 -15.52 3.58
N VAL A 69 17.52 -14.29 3.15
CA VAL A 69 18.88 -13.88 2.75
C VAL A 69 19.84 -13.88 3.94
N LEU A 70 19.43 -13.33 5.09
CA LEU A 70 20.25 -13.29 6.30
C LEU A 70 20.59 -14.70 6.81
N THR A 71 19.61 -15.59 6.84
CA THR A 71 19.80 -16.99 7.26
C THR A 71 20.73 -17.75 6.32
N ALA A 72 20.58 -17.58 5.00
CA ALA A 72 21.48 -18.20 4.02
C ALA A 72 22.93 -17.72 4.17
N ILE A 73 23.16 -16.41 4.37
CA ILE A 73 24.51 -15.85 4.57
C ILE A 73 25.15 -16.43 5.84
N LEU A 74 24.43 -16.49 6.96
CA LEU A 74 24.94 -17.05 8.21
C LEU A 74 25.34 -18.53 8.07
N LEU A 75 24.53 -19.33 7.36
CA LEU A 75 24.85 -20.74 7.08
C LEU A 75 26.11 -20.89 6.22
N VAL A 76 26.26 -20.06 5.17
CA VAL A 76 27.45 -20.07 4.32
C VAL A 76 28.72 -19.74 5.12
N VAL A 77 28.67 -18.72 5.99
CA VAL A 77 29.80 -18.35 6.85
C VAL A 77 30.16 -19.49 7.82
N LEU A 78 29.16 -20.13 8.43
CA LEU A 78 29.39 -21.30 9.29
C LEU A 78 30.07 -22.45 8.54
N VAL A 79 29.62 -22.76 7.32
CA VAL A 79 30.26 -23.81 6.51
C VAL A 79 31.71 -23.44 6.16
N ILE A 80 31.99 -22.19 5.77
CA ILE A 80 33.35 -21.74 5.45
C ILE A 80 34.26 -21.85 6.67
N THR A 81 33.81 -21.42 7.85
CA THR A 81 34.61 -21.49 9.08
C THR A 81 34.91 -22.95 9.47
N LEU A 82 33.94 -23.85 9.38
CA LEU A 82 34.15 -25.29 9.61
C LEU A 82 35.15 -25.89 8.61
N LEU A 83 35.05 -25.54 7.33
CA LEU A 83 36.01 -25.98 6.31
C LEU A 83 37.41 -25.44 6.58
N MET A 84 37.54 -24.15 6.95
CA MET A 84 38.84 -23.55 7.28
C MET A 84 39.46 -24.19 8.52
N VAL A 85 38.68 -24.40 9.58
CA VAL A 85 39.13 -25.07 10.80
C VAL A 85 39.51 -26.51 10.51
N ASN A 86 38.71 -27.26 9.76
CA ASN A 86 38.99 -28.66 9.42
C ASN A 86 40.24 -28.78 8.54
N ARG A 87 40.40 -27.90 7.54
CA ARG A 87 41.62 -27.83 6.72
C ARG A 87 42.83 -27.44 7.55
N HIS A 88 42.67 -26.50 8.48
CA HIS A 88 43.75 -26.08 9.38
C HIS A 88 44.14 -27.21 10.34
N HIS A 89 43.17 -27.89 10.94
CA HIS A 89 43.39 -29.09 11.77
C HIS A 89 44.10 -30.17 10.96
N LYS A 90 43.62 -30.50 9.77
CA LYS A 90 44.23 -31.49 8.87
C LYS A 90 45.64 -31.10 8.43
N LYS A 91 45.91 -29.80 8.23
CA LYS A 91 47.26 -29.30 7.92
C LYS A 91 48.18 -29.41 9.14
N ARG A 92 47.70 -29.06 10.34
CA ARG A 92 48.47 -29.18 11.58
C ARG A 92 48.75 -30.62 11.98
N THR A 93 47.78 -31.54 11.85
CA THR A 93 48.00 -32.97 12.15
C THR A 93 48.99 -33.61 11.19
N LYS A 94 48.95 -33.25 9.90
CA LYS A 94 49.95 -33.70 8.92
C LYS A 94 51.35 -33.18 9.25
N GLN A 95 51.49 -31.90 9.62
CA GLN A 95 52.80 -31.34 9.97
C GLN A 95 53.41 -31.90 11.27
N LEU A 96 52.59 -32.44 12.19
CA LEU A 96 53.07 -33.09 13.41
C LEU A 96 53.54 -34.53 13.14
N SER A 97 52.90 -35.23 12.20
CA SER A 97 53.28 -36.58 11.72
C SER A 97 54.57 -36.60 10.89
N GLU A 98 54.96 -35.47 10.30
CA GLU A 98 56.16 -35.34 9.45
C GLU A 98 57.41 -34.95 10.24
N LYS A 99 57.24 -34.57 11.52
CA LYS A 99 58.31 -34.14 12.43
C LYS A 99 58.66 -35.19 13.48
N MET A 100 58.15 -36.41 13.34
CA MET A 100 58.42 -37.55 14.23
C MET A 100 59.09 -38.67 13.47
#